data_AF-A0A7X8K0D2-F1
#
_entry.id   AF-A0A7X8K0D2-F1
#
_cell.length_a   1.000
_cell.length_b   1.000
_cell.length_c   1.000
_cell.angle_alpha   90.00
_cell.angle_beta   90.00
_cell.angle_gamma   90.00
#
_symmetry.space_group_name_H-M   'P 1'
#
loop_
_entity.id
_entity.type
_entity.pdbx_description
1 polymer ?
#
loop_
_entity_poly.entity_id
_entity_poly.type
_entity_poly.pdbx_seq_one_letter_code
_entity_poly.pdbx_strand_id
1 'polypeptide(L)'
;PLGVPSRMNIGQVLEAHMGLAAKALGMHIATPVFDGASEKDIEDALLKAGLPGSGKTKLRDGRTGEYFDNEVTVGYMYVLKLAHLVDDKIHARSTGPYSLVTQQPLGGKAQFGGQRFGEMEVWALEAYGAAYTLQEILTVKSDDVVGRVKTYEAIVKGDNVPEPGVPESFKVLIKELQSLGLDVKVLSEGDAEIEIREDEDDIGEAVEELGLELGEGPSRTPDDGIEAEEESEEDDFGELEIEELEEATDEIIPFDDSDFDSSELLDDGDEPFYDDED
;
A
#
# COMPACT_ATOMS: atom_id res chain seq x y z
N PRO A 1 26.94 7.37 8.40
CA PRO A 1 27.78 8.58 8.60
C PRO A 1 27.58 9.70 7.55
N LEU A 2 27.23 9.39 6.29
CA LEU A 2 27.18 10.37 5.19
C LEU A 2 26.13 11.49 5.36
N GLY A 3 25.03 11.22 6.07
CA GLY A 3 23.97 12.19 6.27
C GLY A 3 24.38 13.39 7.14
N VAL A 4 25.36 13.21 8.04
CA VAL A 4 25.71 14.24 9.02
C VAL A 4 26.42 15.44 8.38
N PRO A 5 27.51 15.27 7.59
CA PRO A 5 28.16 16.40 6.92
C PRO A 5 27.23 17.08 5.91
N SER A 6 26.33 16.33 5.26
CA SER A 6 25.42 16.88 4.26
C SER A 6 24.32 17.76 4.85
N ARG A 7 23.87 17.48 6.08
CA ARG A 7 22.76 18.20 6.73
C ARG A 7 23.21 19.13 7.86
N MET A 8 24.50 19.13 8.20
CA MET A 8 25.11 19.94 9.26
C MET A 8 24.44 19.77 10.64
N ASN A 9 23.87 18.60 10.91
CA ASN A 9 23.23 18.27 12.19
C ASN A 9 24.25 17.72 13.20
N ILE A 10 25.27 18.53 13.50
CA ILE A 10 26.41 18.18 14.38
C ILE A 10 25.95 17.81 15.79
N GLY A 11 24.85 18.40 16.26
CA GLY A 11 24.24 18.08 17.56
C GLY A 11 23.96 16.59 17.77
N GLN A 12 23.70 15.82 16.70
CA GLN A 12 23.51 14.36 16.81
C GLN A 12 24.77 13.65 17.30
N VAL A 13 25.95 14.11 16.85
CA VAL A 13 27.24 13.53 17.25
C VAL A 13 27.57 13.97 18.68
N LEU A 14 27.32 15.24 19.02
CA LEU A 14 27.54 15.76 20.36
C LEU A 14 26.63 15.07 21.39
N GLU A 15 25.37 14.80 21.04
CA GLU A 15 24.43 14.03 21.86
C GLU A 15 24.94 12.60 22.06
N ALA A 16 25.40 11.92 21.01
CA ALA A 16 25.94 10.56 21.12
C ALA A 16 27.13 10.51 22.10
N HIS A 17 28.06 11.46 22.01
CA HIS A 17 29.21 11.56 22.90
C HIS A 17 28.80 11.84 24.34
N MET A 18 27.92 12.82 24.56
CA MET A 18 27.48 13.18 25.90
C MET A 18 26.64 12.07 26.53
N GLY A 19 25.79 11.40 25.75
CA GLY A 19 25.01 10.24 26.17
C GLY A 19 25.90 9.06 26.58
N LEU A 20 27.02 8.86 25.88
CA LEU A 20 28.03 7.86 26.27
C LEU A 20 28.67 8.18 27.62
N ALA A 21 29.13 9.43 27.81
CA ALA A 21 29.69 9.88 29.08
C ALA A 21 28.66 9.78 30.22
N ALA A 22 27.43 10.22 29.98
CA ALA A 22 26.32 10.17 30.93
C ALA A 22 26.03 8.73 31.39
N LYS A 23 25.96 7.79 30.44
CA LYS A 23 25.71 6.38 30.74
C LYS A 23 26.84 5.75 31.55
N ALA A 24 28.09 6.03 31.18
CA ALA A 24 29.26 5.50 31.88
C ALA A 24 29.42 6.07 33.30
N LEU A 25 29.04 7.33 33.53
CA LEU A 25 29.03 7.96 34.85
C LEU A 25 27.77 7.65 35.67
N GLY A 26 26.77 6.99 35.09
CA GLY A 26 25.50 6.67 35.77
C GLY A 26 24.67 7.91 36.11
N MET A 27 24.72 8.97 35.30
CA MET A 27 24.03 10.23 35.55
C MET A 27 23.11 10.64 34.39
N HIS A 28 22.10 11.44 34.71
CA HIS A 28 21.29 12.16 33.72
C HIS A 28 21.83 13.57 33.55
N ILE A 29 21.83 14.06 32.32
CA ILE A 29 22.41 15.35 31.96
C ILE A 29 21.33 16.23 31.35
N ALA A 30 21.24 17.46 31.85
CA ALA A 30 20.37 18.49 31.31
C ALA A 30 21.22 19.56 30.64
N THR A 31 21.02 19.76 29.32
CA THR A 31 21.66 20.81 28.54
C THR A 31 20.59 21.78 28.02
N PRO A 32 20.54 23.02 28.52
CA PRO A 32 19.64 24.05 27.98
C PRO A 32 19.86 24.30 26.48
N VAL A 33 18.83 24.74 25.77
CA VAL A 33 18.84 24.92 24.30
C VAL A 33 19.85 25.96 23.81
N PHE A 34 20.12 27.01 24.60
CA PHE A 34 21.00 28.13 24.21
C PHE A 34 22.22 28.32 25.11
N ASP A 35 22.31 27.56 26.21
CA ASP A 35 23.41 27.59 27.17
C ASP A 35 23.73 26.14 27.57
N GLY A 36 24.00 25.32 26.56
CA GLY A 36 24.23 23.89 26.68
C GLY A 36 25.70 23.56 26.99
N ALA A 37 25.98 22.27 27.11
CA ALA A 37 27.34 21.78 27.28
C ALA A 37 28.21 22.19 26.08
N SER A 38 29.40 22.73 26.36
CA SER A 38 30.39 23.01 25.31
C SER A 38 31.12 21.73 24.89
N GLU A 39 31.78 21.75 23.73
CA GLU A 39 32.58 20.60 23.26
C GLU A 39 33.63 20.15 24.29
N LYS A 40 34.23 21.11 25.00
CA LYS A 40 35.20 20.83 26.06
C LYS A 40 34.56 20.14 27.26
N ASP A 41 33.34 20.53 27.63
CA ASP A 41 32.62 19.87 28.73
C ASP A 41 32.31 18.40 28.38
N ILE A 42 32.00 18.13 27.11
CA ILE A 42 31.77 16.77 26.60
C ILE A 42 33.07 15.96 26.63
N GLU A 43 34.18 16.52 26.15
CA GLU A 43 35.49 15.86 26.18
C GLU A 43 35.94 15.57 27.62
N ASP A 44 35.80 16.54 28.53
CA ASP A 44 36.11 16.36 29.94
C ASP A 44 35.22 15.30 30.61
N ALA A 45 33.94 15.24 30.23
CA ALA A 45 33.02 14.22 30.73
C ALA A 45 33.40 12.82 30.25
N LEU A 46 33.80 12.66 28.98
CA LEU A 46 34.29 11.40 28.44
C LEU A 46 35.56 10.94 29.16
N LEU A 47 36.53 11.84 29.37
CA LEU A 47 37.76 11.51 30.09
C LEU A 47 37.50 11.14 31.55
N LYS A 48 36.61 11.84 32.24
CA LYS A 48 36.17 11.49 33.62
C LYS A 48 35.50 10.12 33.68
N ALA A 49 34.81 9.73 32.61
CA ALA A 49 34.19 8.42 32.47
C ALA A 49 35.19 7.29 32.09
N GLY A 50 36.47 7.60 31.90
CA GLY A 50 37.48 6.63 31.46
C GLY A 50 37.38 6.28 29.97
N LEU A 51 36.72 7.12 29.17
CA LEU A 51 36.52 6.93 27.74
C LEU A 51 37.43 7.84 26.91
N PRO A 52 37.71 7.51 25.63
CA PRO A 52 38.48 8.38 24.75
C PRO A 52 37.78 9.73 24.53
N GLY A 53 38.52 10.84 24.67
CA GLY A 53 37.98 12.20 24.44
C GLY A 53 37.45 12.44 23.02
N SER A 54 37.89 11.63 22.05
CA SER A 54 37.38 11.65 20.67
C SER A 54 35.98 11.05 20.49
N GLY A 55 35.45 10.35 21.51
CA GLY A 55 34.19 9.60 21.42
C GLY A 55 34.24 8.39 20.49
N LYS A 56 35.43 7.96 20.08
CA LYS A 56 35.64 6.81 19.18
C LYS A 56 36.18 5.60 19.93
N THR A 57 35.74 4.41 19.51
CA THR A 57 36.13 3.13 20.07
C THR A 57 36.50 2.15 18.95
N LYS A 58 37.44 1.23 19.23
CA LYS A 58 37.76 0.12 18.34
C LYS A 58 36.66 -0.94 18.42
N LEU A 59 35.92 -1.11 17.32
CA LEU A 59 34.91 -2.16 17.20
C LEU A 59 35.50 -3.40 16.51
N ARG A 60 34.94 -4.56 16.84
CA ARG A 60 35.20 -5.83 16.15
C ARG A 60 33.98 -6.20 15.32
N ASP A 61 34.21 -6.84 14.18
CA ASP A 61 33.14 -7.45 13.40
C ASP A 61 32.63 -8.70 14.13
N GLY A 62 31.33 -8.73 14.47
CA GLY A 62 30.70 -9.84 15.16
C GLY A 62 30.65 -11.14 14.35
N ARG A 63 30.89 -11.09 13.03
CA ARG A 63 30.90 -12.28 12.17
C ARG A 63 32.28 -12.94 12.08
N THR A 64 33.35 -12.16 12.05
CA THR A 64 34.72 -12.64 11.81
C THR A 64 35.62 -12.56 13.05
N GLY A 65 35.31 -11.66 13.98
CA GLY A 65 36.11 -11.40 15.18
C GLY A 65 37.28 -10.43 14.97
N GLU A 66 37.52 -9.98 13.74
CA GLU A 66 38.59 -9.03 13.40
C GLU A 66 38.20 -7.59 13.76
N TYR A 67 39.18 -6.73 14.01
CA TYR A 67 38.95 -5.30 14.25
C TYR A 67 38.73 -4.55 12.93
N PHE A 68 37.85 -3.54 12.95
CA PHE A 68 37.76 -2.59 11.84
C PHE A 68 39.03 -1.71 11.75
N ASP A 69 39.40 -1.30 10.54
CA ASP A 69 40.61 -0.51 10.27
C ASP A 69 40.63 0.83 11.01
N ASN A 70 39.47 1.50 11.10
CA ASN A 70 39.32 2.82 11.70
C ASN A 70 38.44 2.76 12.95
N GLU A 71 38.76 3.61 13.93
CA GLU A 71 37.95 3.77 15.13
C GLU A 71 36.58 4.37 14.78
N VAL A 72 35.53 3.83 15.41
CA VAL A 72 34.14 4.16 15.11
C VAL A 72 33.56 4.98 16.26
N THR A 73 32.82 6.04 15.93
CA THR A 73 32.05 6.79 16.94
C THR A 73 30.88 5.93 17.43
N VAL A 74 30.85 5.69 18.74
CA VAL A 74 29.80 4.94 19.43
C VAL A 74 29.22 5.84 20.51
N GLY A 75 27.91 5.78 20.73
CA GLY A 75 27.28 6.59 21.76
C GLY A 75 25.81 6.29 21.95
N TYR A 76 25.19 6.99 22.89
CA TYR A 76 23.77 6.88 23.17
C TYR A 76 23.04 8.09 22.59
N MET A 77 22.13 7.84 21.65
CA MET A 77 21.24 8.84 21.09
C MET A 77 19.81 8.52 21.47
N TYR A 78 19.00 9.55 21.66
CA TYR A 78 17.58 9.39 21.89
C TYR A 78 16.83 9.25 20.56
N VAL A 79 16.35 8.03 20.26
CA VAL A 79 15.63 7.71 19.03
C VAL A 79 14.14 7.63 19.31
N LEU A 80 13.35 8.30 18.47
CA LEU A 80 11.88 8.28 18.52
C LEU A 80 11.31 7.34 17.45
N LYS A 81 10.32 6.53 17.83
CA LYS A 81 9.48 5.79 16.88
C LYS A 81 8.30 6.66 16.46
N LEU A 82 8.23 6.99 15.17
CA LEU A 82 7.10 7.75 14.60
C LEU A 82 5.94 6.82 14.24
N ALA A 83 4.72 7.36 14.20
CA ALA A 83 3.49 6.61 13.92
C ALA A 83 3.35 6.15 12.45
N HIS A 84 4.39 6.29 11.63
CA HIS A 84 4.37 5.93 10.22
C HIS A 84 4.68 4.45 9.99
N LEU A 85 3.84 3.57 10.55
CA LEU A 85 3.98 2.12 10.42
C LEU A 85 3.75 1.67 8.97
N VAL A 86 4.37 0.55 8.60
CA VAL A 86 4.23 -0.04 7.26
C VAL A 86 2.89 -0.75 7.12
N ASP A 87 2.42 -1.37 8.20
CA ASP A 87 1.15 -2.10 8.28
C ASP A 87 -0.04 -1.21 7.83
N ASP A 88 -0.01 0.07 8.20
CA ASP A 88 -1.02 1.04 7.80
C ASP A 88 -0.97 1.39 6.31
N LYS A 89 0.17 1.20 5.64
CA LYS A 89 0.43 1.62 4.26
C LYS A 89 0.29 0.51 3.23
N ILE A 90 0.46 -0.75 3.63
CA ILE A 90 0.28 -1.88 2.70
C ILE A 90 -1.20 -1.91 2.26
N HIS A 91 -1.41 -1.94 0.95
CA HIS A 91 -2.72 -2.06 0.31
C HIS A 91 -2.54 -2.65 -1.09
N ALA A 92 -3.35 -3.64 -1.43
CA ALA A 92 -3.39 -4.25 -2.74
C ALA A 92 -4.84 -4.45 -3.17
N ARG A 93 -5.07 -4.39 -4.48
CA ARG A 93 -6.39 -4.58 -5.08
C ARG A 93 -6.25 -5.40 -6.36
N SER A 94 -7.09 -6.42 -6.49
CA SER A 94 -7.31 -7.17 -7.74
C SER A 94 -8.59 -6.66 -8.40
N THR A 95 -9.75 -7.06 -7.89
CA THR A 95 -11.08 -6.57 -8.25
C THR A 95 -11.74 -5.95 -7.02
N GLY A 96 -12.82 -5.19 -7.19
CA GLY A 96 -13.46 -4.47 -6.08
C GLY A 96 -14.60 -3.59 -6.56
N PRO A 97 -15.15 -2.70 -5.71
CA PRO A 97 -16.27 -1.86 -6.08
C PRO A 97 -15.89 -0.77 -7.11
N TYR A 98 -16.90 -0.39 -7.90
CA TYR A 98 -16.80 0.61 -8.97
C TYR A 98 -17.82 1.74 -8.75
N SER A 99 -17.54 2.90 -9.34
CA SER A 99 -18.44 4.05 -9.38
C SER A 99 -19.67 3.75 -10.25
N LEU A 100 -20.86 4.15 -9.79
CA LEU A 100 -22.11 3.95 -10.53
C LEU A 100 -22.16 4.71 -11.86
N VAL A 101 -21.54 5.90 -11.91
CA VAL A 101 -21.64 6.79 -13.08
C VAL A 101 -20.58 6.46 -14.11
N THR A 102 -19.31 6.37 -13.69
CA THR A 102 -18.17 6.23 -14.60
C THR A 102 -17.65 4.82 -14.71
N GLN A 103 -18.18 3.87 -13.93
CA GLN A 103 -17.72 2.47 -13.88
C GLN A 103 -16.22 2.30 -13.56
N GLN A 104 -15.59 3.33 -12.98
CA GLN A 104 -14.18 3.34 -12.58
C GLN A 104 -13.99 2.82 -11.14
N PRO A 105 -12.83 2.21 -10.83
CA PRO A 105 -12.45 1.84 -9.46
C PRO A 105 -12.66 2.96 -8.44
N LEU A 106 -13.30 2.66 -7.30
CA LEU A 106 -13.37 3.62 -6.18
C LEU A 106 -11.97 3.94 -5.62
N GLY A 107 -11.84 5.06 -4.90
CA GLY A 107 -10.57 5.51 -4.33
C GLY A 107 -10.43 5.20 -2.83
N GLY A 108 -9.19 4.99 -2.38
CA GLY A 108 -8.84 4.91 -0.96
C GLY A 108 -8.87 3.50 -0.35
N LYS A 109 -7.94 3.24 0.58
CA LYS A 109 -7.76 1.93 1.23
C LYS A 109 -9.02 1.43 1.93
N ALA A 110 -9.78 2.31 2.59
CA ALA A 110 -10.97 1.95 3.35
C ALA A 110 -12.13 1.40 2.49
N GLN A 111 -12.15 1.70 1.19
CA GLN A 111 -13.19 1.29 0.25
C GLN A 111 -12.72 0.18 -0.69
N PHE A 112 -11.61 -0.51 -0.36
CA PHE A 112 -10.90 -1.38 -1.31
C PHE A 112 -10.63 -0.66 -2.65
N GLY A 113 -10.24 0.61 -2.55
CA GLY A 113 -10.04 1.48 -3.69
C GLY A 113 -8.79 1.14 -4.50
N GLY A 114 -8.83 1.47 -5.79
CA GLY A 114 -7.71 1.34 -6.72
C GLY A 114 -6.72 2.50 -6.58
N GLN A 115 -5.55 2.34 -7.21
CA GLN A 115 -4.60 3.43 -7.34
C GLN A 115 -4.94 4.30 -8.54
N ARG A 116 -4.75 5.61 -8.39
CA ARG A 116 -4.93 6.53 -9.49
C ARG A 116 -3.73 6.44 -10.42
N PHE A 117 -3.97 6.03 -11.66
CA PHE A 117 -3.04 6.23 -12.76
C PHE A 117 -3.33 7.60 -13.38
N GLY A 118 -2.47 8.59 -13.12
CA GLY A 118 -2.71 9.98 -13.47
C GLY A 118 -2.08 10.40 -14.80
N GLU A 119 -2.27 11.67 -15.13
CA GLU A 119 -1.77 12.29 -16.36
C GLU A 119 -0.23 12.22 -16.47
N MET A 120 0.48 12.42 -15.35
CA MET A 120 1.94 12.34 -15.34
C MET A 120 2.45 10.91 -15.61
N GLU A 121 1.72 9.90 -15.14
CA GLU A 121 2.05 8.50 -15.41
C GLU A 121 1.73 8.11 -16.86
N VAL A 122 0.65 8.65 -17.43
CA VAL A 122 0.34 8.51 -18.87
C VAL A 122 1.48 9.06 -19.72
N TRP A 123 1.93 10.30 -19.45
CA TRP A 123 3.06 10.90 -20.18
C TRP A 123 4.34 10.07 -20.08
N ALA A 124 4.58 9.44 -18.93
CA ALA A 124 5.72 8.55 -18.76
C ALA A 124 5.61 7.35 -19.73
N LEU A 125 4.46 6.68 -19.80
CA LEU A 125 4.26 5.54 -20.71
C LEU A 125 4.31 5.94 -22.19
N GLU A 126 3.75 7.10 -22.54
CA GLU A 126 3.84 7.66 -23.89
C GLU A 126 5.30 7.94 -24.28
N ALA A 127 6.09 8.53 -23.38
CA ALA A 127 7.51 8.79 -23.62
C ALA A 127 8.33 7.51 -23.80
N TYR A 128 7.95 6.42 -23.10
CA TYR A 128 8.53 5.09 -23.32
C TYR A 128 8.04 4.43 -24.62
N GLY A 129 6.94 4.89 -25.23
CA GLY A 129 6.31 4.26 -26.38
C GLY A 129 5.54 2.98 -26.02
N ALA A 130 5.08 2.84 -24.79
CA ALA A 130 4.39 1.65 -24.29
C ALA A 130 2.89 1.66 -24.63
N ALA A 131 2.56 1.68 -25.92
CA ALA A 131 1.19 1.85 -26.41
C ALA A 131 0.20 0.78 -25.89
N TYR A 132 0.57 -0.51 -25.95
CA TYR A 132 -0.29 -1.61 -25.49
C TYR A 132 -0.53 -1.58 -23.98
N THR A 133 0.52 -1.28 -23.19
CA THR A 133 0.39 -1.15 -21.72
C THR A 133 -0.53 0.02 -21.35
N LEU A 134 -0.41 1.14 -22.06
CA LEU A 134 -1.27 2.30 -21.84
C LEU A 134 -2.73 1.98 -22.21
N GLN A 135 -2.96 1.31 -23.36
CA GLN A 135 -4.28 0.91 -23.80
C GLN A 135 -4.95 -0.01 -22.77
N GLU A 136 -4.24 -1.03 -22.27
CA GLU A 136 -4.74 -1.96 -21.26
C GLU A 136 -5.11 -1.26 -19.95
N ILE A 137 -4.28 -0.31 -19.49
CA ILE A 137 -4.53 0.47 -18.26
C ILE A 137 -5.78 1.36 -18.41
N LEU A 138 -5.96 1.99 -19.57
CA LEU A 138 -7.05 2.94 -19.80
C LEU A 138 -8.40 2.29 -20.13
N THR A 139 -8.43 0.99 -20.43
CA THR A 139 -9.65 0.28 -20.86
C THR A 139 -10.00 -0.82 -19.87
N VAL A 140 -9.49 -2.04 -20.10
CA VAL A 140 -9.82 -3.28 -19.41
C VAL A 140 -9.57 -3.21 -17.89
N LYS A 141 -8.57 -2.44 -17.45
CA LYS A 141 -8.24 -2.25 -16.03
C LYS A 141 -9.02 -1.11 -15.34
N SER A 142 -9.85 -0.39 -16.08
CA SER A 142 -10.62 0.76 -15.61
C SER A 142 -12.11 0.53 -15.80
N ASP A 143 -12.69 1.12 -16.86
CA ASP A 143 -14.10 1.38 -17.08
C ASP A 143 -14.64 0.75 -18.38
N ASP A 144 -13.90 -0.17 -18.99
CA ASP A 144 -14.44 -1.09 -20.00
C ASP A 144 -15.19 -2.23 -19.29
N VAL A 145 -16.50 -2.07 -19.12
CA VAL A 145 -17.36 -3.00 -18.34
C VAL A 145 -17.32 -4.42 -18.93
N VAL A 146 -17.52 -4.54 -20.25
CA VAL A 146 -17.55 -5.83 -20.95
C VAL A 146 -16.14 -6.41 -21.05
N GLY A 147 -15.15 -5.59 -21.44
CA GLY A 147 -13.77 -6.04 -21.61
C GLY A 147 -13.15 -6.56 -20.32
N ARG A 148 -13.50 -5.98 -19.16
CA ARG A 148 -13.02 -6.44 -17.86
C ARG A 148 -13.51 -7.83 -17.49
N VAL A 149 -14.79 -8.13 -17.72
CA VAL A 149 -15.35 -9.47 -17.44
C VAL A 149 -14.73 -10.51 -18.37
N LYS A 150 -14.71 -10.23 -19.68
CA LYS A 150 -14.11 -11.14 -20.67
C LYS A 150 -12.62 -11.38 -20.43
N THR A 151 -11.88 -10.35 -20.00
CA THR A 151 -10.46 -10.48 -19.68
C THR A 151 -10.22 -11.28 -18.41
N TYR A 152 -11.03 -11.08 -17.37
CA TYR A 152 -10.94 -11.88 -16.16
C TYR A 152 -11.12 -13.37 -16.47
N GLU A 153 -12.14 -13.70 -17.24
CA GLU A 153 -12.42 -15.07 -17.66
C GLU A 153 -11.30 -15.65 -18.53
N ALA A 154 -10.80 -14.90 -19.52
CA ALA A 154 -9.70 -15.34 -20.37
C ALA A 154 -8.44 -15.65 -19.54
N ILE A 155 -8.11 -14.82 -18.55
CA ILE A 155 -6.98 -15.06 -17.65
C ILE A 155 -7.18 -16.33 -16.83
N VAL A 156 -8.37 -16.57 -16.29
CA VAL A 156 -8.68 -17.77 -15.50
C VAL A 156 -8.62 -19.03 -16.36
N LYS A 157 -9.08 -18.95 -17.62
CA LYS A 157 -9.05 -20.08 -18.58
C LYS A 157 -7.67 -20.30 -19.21
N GLY A 158 -6.77 -19.32 -19.11
CA GLY A 158 -5.46 -19.35 -19.78
C GLY A 158 -5.54 -19.04 -21.28
N ASP A 159 -6.62 -18.39 -21.71
CA ASP A 159 -6.83 -17.94 -23.09
C ASP A 159 -6.20 -16.57 -23.34
N ASN A 160 -6.12 -16.19 -24.62
CA ASN A 160 -5.63 -14.86 -24.99
C ASN A 160 -6.63 -13.77 -24.60
N VAL A 161 -6.12 -12.66 -24.06
CA VAL A 161 -6.92 -11.49 -23.71
C VAL A 161 -7.58 -10.89 -24.97
N PRO A 162 -8.90 -10.60 -24.94
CA PRO A 162 -9.60 -10.01 -26.08
C PRO A 162 -9.16 -8.57 -26.36
N GLU A 163 -9.51 -8.04 -27.53
CA GLU A 163 -9.29 -6.62 -27.84
C GLU A 163 -10.20 -5.72 -26.98
N PRO A 164 -9.67 -4.60 -26.46
CA PRO A 164 -10.43 -3.70 -25.59
C PRO A 164 -11.48 -2.88 -26.35
N GLY A 165 -12.56 -2.54 -25.65
CA GLY A 165 -13.64 -1.70 -26.16
C GLY A 165 -13.44 -0.21 -25.92
N VAL A 166 -14.54 0.53 -26.02
CA VAL A 166 -14.58 1.99 -25.74
C VAL A 166 -14.83 2.20 -24.24
N PRO A 167 -14.04 3.04 -23.55
CA PRO A 167 -14.24 3.34 -22.13
C PRO A 167 -15.59 4.00 -21.85
N GLU A 168 -16.21 3.65 -20.71
CA GLU A 168 -17.51 4.21 -20.33
C GLU A 168 -17.46 5.72 -20.06
N SER A 169 -16.34 6.20 -19.50
CA SER A 169 -16.12 7.64 -19.30
C SER A 169 -16.19 8.46 -20.60
N PHE A 170 -15.84 7.87 -21.75
CA PHE A 170 -15.96 8.53 -23.04
C PHE A 170 -17.43 8.59 -23.50
N LYS A 171 -18.22 7.53 -23.26
CA LYS A 171 -19.67 7.55 -23.54
C LYS A 171 -20.38 8.59 -22.69
N VAL A 172 -20.06 8.65 -21.39
CA VAL A 172 -20.58 9.67 -20.45
C VAL A 172 -20.27 11.08 -20.94
N LEU A 173 -19.03 11.36 -21.38
CA LEU A 173 -18.64 12.65 -21.94
C LEU A 173 -19.52 13.06 -23.14
N ILE A 174 -19.82 12.13 -24.04
CA ILE A 174 -20.68 12.41 -25.21
C ILE A 174 -22.09 12.80 -24.76
N LYS A 175 -22.67 12.05 -23.82
CA LYS A 175 -24.00 12.34 -23.28
C LYS A 175 -24.03 13.69 -22.55
N GLU A 176 -22.98 14.03 -21.80
CA GLU A 176 -22.84 15.36 -21.16
C GLU A 176 -22.82 16.49 -22.21
N LEU A 177 -22.06 16.34 -23.30
CA LEU A 177 -22.04 17.35 -24.36
C LEU A 177 -23.41 17.46 -25.09
N GLN A 178 -24.08 16.33 -25.33
CA GLN A 178 -25.42 16.30 -25.92
C GLN A 178 -26.45 16.96 -25.01
N SER A 179 -26.33 16.81 -23.68
CA SER A 179 -27.20 17.46 -22.70
C SER A 179 -27.11 19.00 -22.75
N LEU A 180 -25.99 19.55 -23.22
CA LEU A 180 -25.81 20.99 -23.46
C LEU A 180 -26.43 21.48 -24.78
N GLY A 181 -27.03 20.58 -25.57
CA GLY A 181 -27.60 20.87 -26.88
C GLY A 181 -26.58 20.83 -28.02
N LEU A 182 -25.43 20.17 -27.84
CA LEU A 182 -24.44 19.95 -28.89
C LEU A 182 -24.73 18.62 -29.61
N ASP A 183 -24.85 18.65 -30.94
CA ASP A 183 -24.94 17.44 -31.76
C ASP A 183 -23.53 16.86 -31.97
N VAL A 184 -23.12 15.95 -31.07
CA VAL A 184 -21.83 15.25 -31.15
C VAL A 184 -22.05 13.89 -31.80
N LYS A 185 -21.35 13.66 -32.91
CA LYS A 185 -21.37 12.41 -33.69
C LYS A 185 -19.96 11.87 -33.85
N VAL A 186 -19.80 10.57 -33.63
CA VAL A 186 -18.53 9.89 -33.88
C VAL A 186 -18.58 9.31 -35.29
N LEU A 187 -17.68 9.78 -36.15
CA LEU A 187 -17.57 9.33 -37.53
C LEU A 187 -16.37 8.39 -37.67
N SER A 188 -16.56 7.30 -38.41
CA SER A 188 -15.47 6.44 -38.87
C SER A 188 -14.68 7.12 -40.00
N GLU A 189 -13.55 6.55 -40.41
CA GLU A 189 -12.74 7.02 -41.55
C GLU A 189 -13.53 7.12 -42.88
N GLY A 190 -14.65 6.39 -42.99
CA GLY A 190 -15.55 6.41 -44.14
C GLY A 190 -16.74 7.37 -44.04
N ASP A 191 -16.71 8.35 -43.12
CA ASP A 191 -17.83 9.27 -42.81
C ASP A 191 -19.14 8.56 -42.40
N ALA A 192 -19.04 7.30 -41.98
CA ALA A 192 -20.15 6.56 -41.42
C ALA A 192 -20.29 6.88 -39.93
N GLU A 193 -21.50 7.19 -39.49
CA GLU A 193 -21.82 7.41 -38.08
C GLU A 193 -21.71 6.08 -37.31
N ILE A 194 -20.94 6.10 -36.23
CA ILE A 194 -20.80 4.97 -35.31
C ILE A 194 -21.85 5.15 -34.22
N GLU A 195 -22.83 4.25 -34.20
CA GLU A 195 -23.79 4.17 -33.09
C GLU A 195 -23.07 3.61 -31.86
N ILE A 196 -22.89 4.46 -30.85
CA ILE A 196 -22.42 4.04 -29.54
C ILE A 196 -23.63 3.45 -28.81
N ARG A 197 -23.72 2.12 -28.76
CA ARG A 197 -24.79 1.40 -28.06
C ARG A 197 -24.66 1.56 -26.55
N GLU A 198 -25.82 1.53 -25.89
CA GLU A 198 -25.93 1.59 -24.42
C GLU A 198 -25.77 0.19 -23.83
N ASP A 199 -25.19 0.10 -22.62
CA ASP A 199 -24.72 -1.14 -22.02
C ASP A 199 -25.83 -2.15 -21.68
N GLU A 200 -27.11 -1.76 -21.64
CA GLU A 200 -28.20 -2.71 -21.35
C GLU A 200 -28.30 -3.82 -22.42
N ASP A 201 -28.03 -3.49 -23.69
CA ASP A 201 -28.03 -4.46 -24.78
C ASP A 201 -26.75 -5.33 -24.77
N ASP A 202 -25.60 -4.74 -24.47
CA ASP A 202 -24.29 -5.42 -24.52
C ASP A 202 -24.04 -6.31 -23.27
N ILE A 203 -24.55 -5.93 -22.10
CA ILE A 203 -24.48 -6.76 -20.89
C ILE A 203 -25.41 -7.97 -21.04
N GLY A 204 -26.63 -7.78 -21.56
CA GLY A 204 -27.57 -8.86 -21.85
C GLY A 204 -26.99 -9.87 -22.83
N GLU A 205 -26.44 -9.41 -23.96
CA GLU A 205 -25.79 -10.28 -24.96
C GLU A 205 -24.53 -10.96 -24.40
N ALA A 206 -23.71 -10.27 -23.59
CA ALA A 206 -22.53 -10.89 -22.99
C ALA A 206 -22.89 -11.96 -21.95
N VAL A 207 -23.92 -11.72 -21.12
CA VAL A 207 -24.43 -12.69 -20.14
C VAL A 207 -25.05 -13.92 -20.83
N GLU A 208 -25.77 -13.70 -21.94
CA GLU A 208 -26.37 -14.74 -22.76
C GLU A 208 -25.32 -15.57 -23.53
N GLU A 209 -24.28 -14.93 -24.09
CA GLU A 209 -23.12 -15.57 -24.72
C GLU A 209 -22.30 -16.42 -23.72
N LEU A 210 -22.31 -16.01 -22.45
CA LEU A 210 -21.60 -16.67 -21.34
C LEU A 210 -22.45 -17.73 -20.60
N GLY A 211 -23.73 -17.88 -20.95
CA GLY A 211 -24.62 -18.90 -20.36
C GLY A 211 -24.87 -18.72 -18.86
N LEU A 212 -24.80 -17.49 -18.34
CA LEU A 212 -25.09 -17.17 -16.94
C LEU A 212 -26.57 -16.77 -16.81
N GLU A 213 -27.43 -17.63 -16.27
CA GLU A 213 -28.81 -17.23 -15.93
C GLU A 213 -28.80 -16.30 -14.72
N LEU A 214 -28.84 -14.97 -14.97
CA LEU A 214 -29.24 -14.01 -13.94
C LEU A 214 -30.77 -14.00 -13.88
N GLY A 215 -31.31 -14.53 -12.78
CA GLY A 215 -32.76 -14.55 -12.53
C GLY A 215 -33.36 -13.16 -12.65
N GLU A 216 -34.44 -13.04 -13.42
CA GLU A 216 -35.21 -11.80 -13.58
C GLU A 216 -35.65 -11.25 -12.22
N GLY A 217 -35.01 -10.17 -11.77
CA GLY A 217 -35.59 -9.28 -10.77
C GLY A 217 -36.85 -8.62 -11.34
N PRO A 218 -37.88 -8.34 -10.51
CA PRO A 218 -39.20 -8.02 -11.01
C PRO A 218 -39.20 -6.73 -11.83
N SER A 219 -39.77 -6.81 -13.03
CA SER A 219 -40.05 -5.66 -13.90
C SER A 219 -40.97 -4.67 -13.18
N ARG A 220 -40.48 -3.46 -12.87
CA ARG A 220 -41.34 -2.35 -12.46
C ARG A 220 -41.88 -1.64 -13.71
N THR A 221 -43.16 -1.81 -13.99
CA THR A 221 -43.88 -1.00 -14.99
C THR A 221 -44.12 0.42 -14.47
N PRO A 222 -44.07 1.47 -15.33
CA PRO A 222 -44.11 2.87 -14.91
C PRO A 222 -45.53 3.43 -14.78
N ASP A 223 -46.42 2.70 -14.11
CA ASP A 223 -47.78 3.18 -13.81
C ASP A 223 -48.22 2.67 -12.43
N ASP A 224 -47.70 3.30 -11.38
CA ASP A 224 -48.43 3.45 -10.13
C ASP A 224 -47.90 4.69 -9.39
N GLY A 225 -48.85 5.52 -8.97
CA GLY A 225 -48.63 6.84 -8.42
C GLY A 225 -47.87 6.83 -7.09
N ILE A 226 -47.23 7.97 -6.83
CA ILE A 226 -46.54 8.30 -5.59
C ILE A 226 -47.51 8.20 -4.41
N GLU A 227 -47.29 7.24 -3.52
CA GLU A 227 -47.57 7.40 -2.09
C GLU A 227 -46.31 6.98 -1.32
N ALA A 228 -45.82 7.92 -0.51
CA ALA A 228 -44.68 7.74 0.36
C ALA A 228 -45.16 7.08 1.65
N GLU A 229 -44.75 5.84 1.91
CA GLU A 229 -44.82 5.24 3.23
C GLU A 229 -43.42 4.76 3.62
N GLU A 230 -42.92 5.33 4.72
CA GLU A 230 -41.73 4.86 5.43
C GLU A 230 -42.12 3.59 6.19
N GLU A 231 -41.70 2.42 5.71
CA GLU A 231 -41.60 1.22 6.56
C GLU A 231 -40.20 0.61 6.43
N SER A 232 -39.58 0.47 7.60
CA SER A 232 -38.34 -0.23 7.84
C SER A 232 -38.60 -1.73 7.83
N GLU A 233 -38.10 -2.46 6.84
CA GLU A 233 -37.97 -3.91 6.90
C GLU A 233 -36.52 -4.29 6.55
N GLU A 234 -35.92 -5.05 7.46
CA GLU A 234 -34.63 -5.72 7.29
C GLU A 234 -34.81 -6.79 6.21
N ASP A 235 -34.34 -6.55 4.99
CA ASP A 235 -34.32 -7.59 3.96
C ASP A 235 -33.18 -8.58 4.21
N ASP A 236 -33.62 -9.74 4.72
CA ASP A 236 -32.97 -11.04 4.75
C ASP A 236 -32.42 -11.42 3.35
N PHE A 237 -31.14 -11.14 3.11
CA PHE A 237 -30.44 -11.71 1.95
C PHE A 237 -30.18 -13.18 2.24
N GLY A 238 -30.99 -14.03 1.62
CA GLY A 238 -30.84 -15.47 1.63
C GLY A 238 -29.43 -15.90 1.24
N GLU A 239 -28.87 -16.77 2.08
CA GLU A 239 -27.69 -17.59 1.83
C GLU A 239 -27.73 -18.18 0.41
N LEU A 240 -26.78 -17.76 -0.43
CA LEU A 240 -26.28 -18.65 -1.48
C LEU A 240 -25.15 -19.46 -0.86
N GLU A 241 -25.38 -20.77 -0.76
CA GLU A 241 -24.44 -21.78 -0.25
C GLU A 241 -23.04 -21.60 -0.88
N ILE A 242 -22.10 -21.16 -0.05
CA ILE A 242 -20.67 -21.19 -0.31
C ILE A 242 -20.16 -22.53 0.24
N GLU A 243 -20.52 -23.65 -0.40
CA GLU A 243 -19.98 -24.97 -0.01
C GLU A 243 -18.84 -25.46 -0.95
N GLU A 244 -18.65 -24.85 -2.12
CA GLU A 244 -17.61 -25.31 -3.08
C GLU A 244 -16.28 -24.51 -3.03
N LEU A 245 -16.14 -23.56 -2.10
CA LEU A 245 -14.91 -22.74 -1.96
C LEU A 245 -13.99 -23.15 -0.80
N GLU A 246 -14.42 -24.03 0.11
CA GLU A 246 -13.57 -24.52 1.20
C GLU A 246 -12.60 -25.63 0.75
N GLU A 247 -12.96 -26.44 -0.25
CA GLU A 247 -12.12 -27.58 -0.68
C GLU A 247 -10.83 -27.17 -1.44
N ALA A 248 -10.74 -25.93 -1.96
CA ALA A 248 -9.59 -25.47 -2.74
C ALA A 248 -8.52 -24.71 -1.93
N THR A 249 -8.78 -24.42 -0.64
CA THR A 249 -7.85 -23.71 0.25
C THR A 249 -7.03 -24.62 1.15
N ASP A 250 -7.36 -25.91 1.22
CA ASP A 250 -6.71 -26.90 2.11
C ASP A 250 -5.33 -27.40 1.64
N GLU A 251 -4.82 -26.94 0.49
CA GLU A 251 -3.45 -27.21 0.04
C GLU A 251 -2.46 -26.05 0.29
N ILE A 252 -2.85 -25.03 1.06
CA ILE A 252 -1.86 -24.09 1.61
C ILE A 252 -1.42 -24.61 2.98
N ILE A 253 -0.19 -25.17 3.01
CA ILE A 253 0.53 -25.54 4.22
C ILE A 253 0.43 -24.40 5.24
N PRO A 254 -0.21 -24.57 6.40
CA PRO A 254 -0.24 -23.53 7.41
C PRO A 254 1.20 -23.31 7.90
N PHE A 255 1.64 -22.05 7.85
CA PHE A 255 2.85 -21.63 8.52
C PHE A 255 2.57 -21.74 10.04
N ASP A 256 3.22 -22.70 10.68
CA ASP A 256 3.06 -22.99 12.10
C ASP A 256 3.82 -21.94 12.93
N ASP A 257 3.08 -20.98 13.49
CA ASP A 257 3.60 -19.95 14.41
C ASP A 257 3.87 -20.48 15.83
N SER A 258 3.78 -21.80 16.08
CA SER A 258 4.06 -22.38 17.40
C SER A 258 5.54 -22.60 17.72
N ASP A 259 6.45 -22.36 16.76
CA ASP A 259 7.90 -22.51 16.96
C ASP A 259 8.63 -21.22 17.40
N PHE A 260 7.92 -20.13 17.72
CA PHE A 260 8.53 -18.93 18.28
C PHE A 260 7.95 -18.57 19.65
N ASP A 261 8.21 -19.44 20.62
CA ASP A 261 8.00 -19.10 22.02
C ASP A 261 9.08 -18.10 22.50
N SER A 262 8.72 -16.82 22.47
CA SER A 262 9.53 -15.74 23.03
C SER A 262 9.58 -15.72 24.57
N SER A 263 9.00 -16.73 25.25
CA SER A 263 9.01 -16.85 26.71
C SER A 263 10.02 -17.86 27.29
N GLU A 264 10.74 -18.62 26.47
CA GLU A 264 11.78 -19.56 26.95
C GLU A 264 13.23 -19.01 26.98
N LEU A 265 13.46 -17.72 26.69
CA LEU A 265 14.82 -17.13 26.76
C LEU A 265 15.15 -16.41 28.08
N LEU A 266 14.41 -16.70 29.16
CA LEU A 266 14.65 -16.14 30.49
C LEU A 266 14.61 -17.20 31.59
N ASP A 267 15.31 -18.32 31.42
CA ASP A 267 15.82 -19.09 32.57
C ASP A 267 17.01 -19.95 32.12
N ASP A 268 18.22 -19.49 32.42
CA ASP A 268 19.29 -20.39 32.85
C ASP A 268 20.27 -19.56 33.66
N GLY A 269 20.35 -19.93 34.94
CA GLY A 269 21.22 -19.31 35.91
C GLY A 269 22.68 -19.58 35.61
N ASP A 270 23.49 -18.54 35.85
CA ASP A 270 24.87 -18.71 36.30
C ASP A 270 25.12 -17.64 37.37
N GLU A 271 25.05 -18.04 38.63
CA GLU A 271 25.65 -17.28 39.71
C GLU A 271 27.18 -17.27 39.52
N PRO A 272 27.87 -16.13 39.65
CA PRO A 272 29.32 -16.16 39.76
C PRO A 272 29.72 -16.76 41.11
N PHE A 273 30.32 -17.94 41.02
CA PHE A 273 31.08 -18.63 42.06
C PHE A 273 32.09 -17.66 42.72
N TYR A 274 31.88 -17.34 43.99
CA TYR A 274 32.91 -16.72 44.84
C TYR A 274 33.85 -17.83 45.30
N ASP A 275 35.07 -17.86 44.76
CA ASP A 275 36.19 -18.56 45.39
C ASP A 275 36.79 -17.62 46.46
N ASP A 276 36.40 -17.87 47.71
CA ASP A 276 37.21 -17.54 48.89
C ASP A 276 38.10 -18.76 49.19
N GLU A 277 39.43 -18.64 49.00
CA GLU A 277 40.51 -19.14 49.88
C GLU A 277 41.88 -19.07 49.16
N ASP A 278 42.64 -17.99 49.43
CA ASP A 278 44.01 -17.95 50.00
C ASP A 278 44.66 -16.55 49.88
#